data_AF-A0A8B6LST5-F1
#
_entry.id   AF-A0A8B6LST5-F1
#
_cell.length_a   1.000
_cell.length_b   1.000
_cell.length_c   1.000
_cell.angle_alpha   90.00
_cell.angle_beta   90.00
_cell.angle_gamma   90.00
#
_symmetry.space_group_name_H-M   'P 1'
#
loop_
_entity.id
_entity.type
_entity.pdbx_description
1 polymer ?
#
loop_
_entity_poly.entity_id
_entity_poly.type
_entity_poly.pdbx_seq_one_letter_code
_entity_poly.pdbx_strand_id
1 'polypeptide(L)'
;MTKLLTDDQREQLLANGRESTENPHFDPQPVVKLFTPDAGATWLLSELDSDETAFGLCDLGQGFPELGYVSLAELEGLRGKWGLPIERDLYFRADKPISAYAREARMAGRIVA
;
A
#
# COMPACT_ATOMS: atom_id res chain seq x y z
N MET A 1 -18.41 9.12 -0.67
CA MET A 1 -17.33 8.16 -0.39
C MET A 1 -16.05 8.95 -0.21
N THR A 2 -15.33 8.74 0.87
CA THR A 2 -14.01 9.35 1.09
C THR A 2 -13.00 8.55 0.26
N LYS A 3 -12.29 9.19 -0.66
CA LYS A 3 -11.26 8.53 -1.47
C LYS A 3 -10.13 8.05 -0.55
N LEU A 4 -9.60 6.84 -0.77
CA LEU A 4 -8.47 6.30 -0.01
C LEU A 4 -7.20 7.13 -0.19
N LEU A 5 -7.07 7.80 -1.33
CA LEU A 5 -5.91 8.62 -1.69
C LEU A 5 -6.30 10.10 -1.78
N THR A 6 -5.37 10.97 -1.41
CA THR A 6 -5.41 12.37 -1.82
C THR A 6 -5.02 12.50 -3.29
N ASP A 7 -5.36 13.62 -3.93
CA ASP A 7 -4.99 13.85 -5.34
C ASP A 7 -3.46 13.87 -5.52
N ASP A 8 -2.72 14.49 -4.60
CA ASP A 8 -1.25 14.50 -4.60
C ASP A 8 -0.64 13.09 -4.47
N GLN A 9 -1.18 12.27 -3.55
CA GLN A 9 -0.72 10.87 -3.40
C GLN A 9 -1.01 10.06 -4.65
N ARG A 10 -2.18 10.26 -5.28
CA ARG A 10 -2.54 9.59 -6.52
C ARG A 10 -1.60 10.01 -7.65
N GLU A 11 -1.32 11.29 -7.79
CA GLU A 11 -0.40 11.79 -8.81
C GLU A 11 1.01 11.20 -8.65
N GLN A 12 1.52 11.16 -7.41
CA GLN A 12 2.82 10.56 -7.12
C GLN A 12 2.84 9.06 -7.39
N LEU A 13 1.81 8.31 -6.99
CA LEU A 13 1.72 6.87 -7.26
C LEU A 13 1.67 6.59 -8.76
N LEU A 14 0.92 7.39 -9.54
CA LEU A 14 0.87 7.28 -11.01
C LEU A 14 2.21 7.64 -11.65
N ALA A 15 2.94 8.62 -11.13
CA ALA A 15 4.29 8.93 -11.59
C ALA A 15 5.25 7.77 -11.32
N ASN A 16 5.17 7.17 -10.14
CA ASN A 16 5.95 6.00 -9.78
C ASN A 16 5.63 4.79 -10.69
N GLY A 17 4.35 4.54 -11.00
CA GLY A 17 3.94 3.45 -11.90
C GLY A 17 4.40 3.63 -13.35
N ARG A 18 4.50 4.87 -13.83
CA ARG A 18 5.13 5.16 -15.13
C ARG A 18 6.63 4.87 -15.10
N GLU A 19 7.33 5.32 -14.05
CA GLU A 19 8.77 5.09 -13.90
C GLU A 19 9.11 3.59 -13.77
N SER A 20 8.32 2.81 -13.03
CA SER A 20 8.53 1.36 -12.89
C SER A 20 8.39 0.58 -14.21
N THR A 21 7.64 1.13 -15.17
CA THR A 21 7.50 0.52 -16.52
C THR A 21 8.78 0.66 -17.33
N GLU A 22 9.47 1.80 -17.20
CA GLU A 22 10.72 2.09 -17.92
C GLU A 22 11.97 1.58 -17.18
N ASN A 23 11.87 1.42 -15.85
CA ASN A 23 12.98 1.03 -14.97
C ASN A 23 12.62 -0.18 -14.09
N PRO A 24 13.04 -1.41 -14.47
CA PRO A 24 12.79 -2.62 -13.69
C PRO A 24 13.43 -2.67 -12.30
N HIS A 25 14.35 -1.74 -11.99
CA HIS A 25 15.02 -1.64 -10.69
C HIS A 25 14.50 -0.46 -9.88
N PHE A 26 13.41 0.17 -10.30
CA PHE A 26 12.80 1.27 -9.56
C PHE A 26 12.27 0.75 -8.23
N ASP A 27 12.75 1.34 -7.14
CA ASP A 27 12.44 0.95 -5.76
C ASP A 27 12.06 2.21 -4.95
N PRO A 28 10.87 2.78 -5.21
CA PRO A 28 10.46 4.02 -4.57
C PRO A 28 10.10 3.80 -3.10
N GLN A 29 10.03 4.90 -2.36
CA GLN A 29 9.41 4.88 -1.04
C GLN A 29 7.88 4.71 -1.17
N PRO A 30 7.22 3.98 -0.26
CA PRO A 30 5.77 3.96 -0.23
C PRO A 30 5.19 5.36 -0.02
N VAL A 31 4.12 5.67 -0.77
CA VAL A 31 3.47 6.99 -0.76
C VAL A 31 2.34 7.05 0.27
N VAL A 32 1.72 5.91 0.55
CA VAL A 32 0.56 5.82 1.43
C VAL A 32 0.56 4.52 2.22
N LYS A 33 0.13 4.61 3.47
CA LYS A 33 -0.19 3.48 4.32
C LYS A 33 -1.70 3.42 4.52
N LEU A 34 -2.28 2.27 4.21
CA LEU A 34 -3.69 1.96 4.41
C LEU A 34 -3.80 0.84 5.45
N PHE A 35 -4.88 0.81 6.22
CA PHE A 35 -5.11 -0.24 7.19
C PHE A 35 -6.60 -0.51 7.41
N THR A 36 -6.91 -1.72 7.85
CA THR A 36 -8.23 -2.03 8.42
C THR A 36 -8.21 -1.72 9.91
N PRO A 37 -9.10 -0.85 10.43
CA PRO A 37 -9.15 -0.53 11.86
C PRO A 37 -9.46 -1.75 12.74
N ASP A 38 -10.05 -2.79 12.14
CA ASP A 38 -10.73 -3.85 12.85
C ASP A 38 -10.50 -5.27 12.29
N ALA A 39 -9.59 -5.42 11.32
CA ALA A 39 -9.23 -6.71 10.72
C ALA A 39 -7.72 -6.98 10.66
N GLY A 40 -6.88 -6.04 11.09
CA GLY A 40 -5.43 -6.25 11.23
C GLY A 40 -4.63 -6.25 9.92
N ALA A 41 -5.28 -6.02 8.78
CA ALA A 41 -4.62 -5.88 7.50
C ALA A 41 -4.03 -4.47 7.30
N THR A 42 -2.86 -4.39 6.66
CA THR A 42 -2.10 -3.17 6.36
C THR A 42 -1.52 -3.25 4.94
N TRP A 43 -1.52 -2.12 4.24
CA TRP A 43 -0.89 -1.96 2.93
C TRP A 43 0.03 -0.75 2.92
N LEU A 44 1.20 -0.87 2.29
CA LEU A 44 2.07 0.24 1.91
C LEU A 44 2.11 0.29 0.38
N LEU A 45 1.48 1.28 -0.25
CA LEU A 45 1.42 1.38 -1.71
C LEU A 45 2.50 2.32 -2.22
N SER A 46 3.17 1.92 -3.30
CA SER A 46 4.33 2.62 -3.87
C SER A 46 4.13 3.01 -5.34
N GLU A 47 3.34 2.26 -6.10
CA GLU A 47 2.96 2.60 -7.48
C GLU A 47 1.45 2.44 -7.73
N LEU A 48 0.95 3.10 -8.78
CA LEU A 48 -0.40 2.94 -9.32
C LEU A 48 -0.34 2.98 -10.85
N ASP A 49 -1.08 2.10 -11.51
CA ASP A 49 -1.23 2.12 -12.97
C ASP A 49 -2.49 2.90 -13.42
N SER A 50 -2.75 2.93 -14.74
CA SER A 50 -3.91 3.63 -15.31
C SER A 50 -5.25 2.97 -14.98
N ASP A 51 -5.25 1.69 -14.61
CA ASP A 51 -6.44 0.88 -14.32
C ASP A 51 -6.78 0.88 -12.81
N GLU A 52 -6.14 1.77 -12.05
CA GLU A 52 -6.26 1.87 -10.59
C GLU A 52 -5.84 0.59 -9.84
N THR A 53 -4.92 -0.17 -10.43
CA THR A 53 -4.23 -1.27 -9.76
C THR A 53 -2.93 -0.74 -9.17
N ALA A 54 -2.84 -0.83 -7.84
CA ALA A 54 -1.67 -0.39 -7.09
C ALA A 54 -0.68 -1.54 -6.91
N PHE A 55 0.61 -1.21 -6.86
CA PHE A 55 1.63 -2.13 -6.37
C PHE A 55 2.12 -1.68 -4.98
N GLY A 56 2.45 -2.64 -4.13
CA GLY A 56 2.97 -2.36 -2.82
C GLY A 56 3.17 -3.59 -1.94
N LEU A 57 3.42 -3.35 -0.66
CA LEU A 57 3.56 -4.37 0.36
C LEU A 57 2.22 -4.57 1.08
N CYS A 58 1.75 -5.80 1.10
CA CYS A 58 0.49 -6.23 1.69
C CYS A 58 0.75 -7.13 2.89
N ASP A 59 0.07 -6.87 4.00
CA ASP A 59 0.04 -7.73 5.17
C ASP A 59 -1.41 -7.93 5.59
N LEU A 60 -1.92 -9.16 5.43
CA LEU A 60 -3.29 -9.52 5.79
C LEU A 60 -3.42 -10.01 7.24
N GLY A 61 -2.40 -9.81 8.08
CA GLY A 61 -2.38 -10.25 9.48
C GLY A 61 -2.18 -11.75 9.66
N GLN A 62 -1.63 -12.45 8.65
CA GLN A 62 -1.47 -13.90 8.62
C GLN A 62 -0.04 -14.39 8.87
N GLY A 63 0.91 -13.48 9.14
CA GLY A 63 2.31 -13.84 9.36
C GLY A 63 3.19 -13.83 8.11
N PHE A 64 2.61 -13.54 6.93
CA PHE A 64 3.28 -13.59 5.64
C PHE A 64 3.02 -12.33 4.82
N PRO A 65 3.71 -11.20 5.13
CA PRO A 65 3.63 -10.00 4.31
C PRO A 65 4.31 -10.21 2.95
N GLU A 66 3.70 -9.71 1.87
CA GLU A 66 4.14 -9.95 0.50
C GLU A 66 4.02 -8.69 -0.37
N LEU A 67 4.96 -8.55 -1.32
CA LEU A 67 4.83 -7.55 -2.38
C LEU A 67 3.88 -8.07 -3.46
N GLY A 68 3.00 -7.20 -3.96
CA GLY A 68 2.08 -7.58 -5.01
C GLY A 68 1.18 -6.44 -5.45
N TYR A 69 0.28 -6.79 -6.36
CA TYR A 69 -0.72 -5.89 -6.91
C TYR A 69 -2.03 -5.98 -6.16
N VAL A 70 -2.74 -4.85 -6.05
CA VAL A 70 -4.05 -4.77 -5.42
C VAL A 70 -4.90 -3.70 -6.11
N SER A 71 -6.19 -3.99 -6.33
CA SER A 71 -7.11 -3.00 -6.90
C SER A 71 -7.54 -1.98 -5.84
N LEU A 72 -7.47 -0.68 -6.17
CA LEU A 72 -8.03 0.35 -5.29
C LEU A 72 -9.55 0.19 -5.10
N ALA A 73 -10.27 -0.22 -6.14
CA ALA A 73 -11.71 -0.46 -6.06
C ALA A 73 -12.04 -1.61 -5.10
N GLU A 74 -11.24 -2.68 -5.10
CA GLU A 74 -11.38 -3.78 -4.12
C GLU A 74 -11.12 -3.29 -2.69
N LEU A 75 -10.07 -2.48 -2.48
CA LEU A 75 -9.78 -1.88 -1.17
C LEU A 75 -10.90 -0.94 -0.70
N GLU A 76 -11.48 -0.14 -1.58
CA GLU A 76 -12.60 0.76 -1.25
C GLU A 76 -13.89 -0.02 -0.90
N GLY A 77 -14.07 -1.20 -1.50
CA GLY A 77 -15.16 -2.13 -1.20
C GLY A 77 -14.93 -2.97 0.05
N LEU A 78 -13.67 -3.16 0.46
CA LEU A 78 -13.31 -4.04 1.57
C LEU A 78 -13.89 -3.53 2.90
N ARG A 79 -14.48 -4.45 3.65
CA ARG A 79 -15.00 -4.20 4.99
C ARG A 79 -14.41 -5.19 5.97
N GLY A 80 -13.95 -4.69 7.11
CA GLY A 80 -13.47 -5.53 8.19
C GLY A 80 -14.59 -6.23 8.95
N LYS A 81 -14.23 -6.91 10.03
CA LYS A 81 -15.12 -7.77 10.81
C LYS A 81 -16.37 -7.05 11.35
N TRP A 82 -16.24 -5.76 11.65
CA TRP A 82 -17.31 -4.92 12.20
C TRP A 82 -17.94 -4.02 11.13
N GLY A 83 -17.63 -4.25 9.85
CA GLY A 83 -18.14 -3.44 8.75
C GLY A 83 -17.42 -2.10 8.59
N LEU A 84 -16.28 -1.89 9.24
CA LEU A 84 -15.50 -0.66 9.07
C LEU A 84 -14.76 -0.67 7.72
N PRO A 85 -14.69 0.48 7.04
CA PRO A 85 -13.91 0.61 5.81
C PRO A 85 -12.40 0.63 6.13
N ILE A 86 -11.59 0.48 5.08
CA ILE A 86 -10.16 0.79 5.15
C ILE A 86 -9.98 2.29 5.43
N GLU A 87 -8.97 2.60 6.25
CA GLU A 87 -8.54 3.95 6.56
C GLU A 87 -7.13 4.22 6.06
N ARG A 88 -6.83 5.50 5.82
CA ARG A 88 -5.49 5.98 5.48
C ARG A 88 -4.82 6.52 6.73
N ASP A 89 -3.58 6.12 6.97
CA ASP A 89 -2.75 6.68 8.02
C ASP A 89 -2.33 8.11 7.63
N LEU A 90 -2.78 9.11 8.40
CA LEU A 90 -2.52 10.53 8.14
C LEU A 90 -1.11 10.98 8.53
N TYR A 91 -0.42 10.18 9.35
CA TYR A 91 0.89 10.53 9.91
C TYR A 91 2.02 9.68 9.35
N PHE A 92 1.69 8.68 8.52
CA PHE A 92 2.68 7.86 7.84
C PHE A 92 3.64 8.72 7.02
N ARG A 93 4.94 8.48 7.24
CA ARG A 93 6.04 9.06 6.47
C ARG A 93 7.05 7.96 6.21
N ALA A 94 7.20 7.60 4.94
CA ALA A 94 8.22 6.63 4.56
C ALA A 94 9.62 7.19 4.79
N ASP A 95 10.51 6.36 5.31
CA ASP A 95 11.93 6.67 5.53
C ASP A 95 12.87 5.73 4.78
N LYS A 96 12.31 4.73 4.09
CA LYS A 96 13.03 3.70 3.34
C LYS A 96 12.28 3.26 2.08
N PRO A 97 12.98 2.69 1.09
CA PRO A 97 12.36 2.09 -0.10
C PRO A 97 11.40 0.94 0.24
N ILE A 98 10.46 0.65 -0.68
CA ILE A 98 9.48 -0.43 -0.52
C ILE A 98 10.16 -1.79 -0.30
N SER A 99 11.29 -2.06 -0.98
CA SER A 99 12.06 -3.30 -0.79
C SER A 99 12.61 -3.47 0.64
N ALA A 100 12.99 -2.36 1.28
CA ALA A 100 13.51 -2.38 2.65
C ALA A 100 12.38 -2.68 3.65
N TYR A 101 11.21 -2.06 3.49
CA TYR A 101 10.02 -2.42 4.26
C TYR A 101 9.64 -3.88 4.08
N ALA A 102 9.66 -4.40 2.83
CA ALA A 102 9.31 -5.79 2.55
C ALA A 102 10.25 -6.78 3.25
N ARG A 103 11.57 -6.51 3.22
CA ARG A 103 12.56 -7.34 3.92
C ARG A 103 12.33 -7.35 5.43
N GLU A 104 12.13 -6.18 6.04
CA GLU A 104 11.85 -6.06 7.47
C GLU A 104 10.54 -6.77 7.85
N ALA A 105 9.49 -6.58 7.05
CA ALA A 105 8.20 -7.20 7.28
C ALA A 105 8.26 -8.73 7.19
N ARG A 106 9.03 -9.26 6.23
CA ARG A 106 9.28 -10.71 6.11
C ARG A 106 9.98 -11.27 7.36
N MET A 107 10.94 -10.55 7.93
CA MET A 107 11.63 -10.98 9.15
C MET A 107 10.73 -10.90 10.39
N ALA A 108 9.87 -9.89 10.46
CA ALA A 108 8.95 -9.68 11.58
C ALA A 108 7.64 -10.50 11.47
N GLY A 109 7.33 -11.03 10.28
CA GLY A 109 6.04 -11.64 9.96
C GLY A 109 4.89 -10.64 9.87
N ARG A 110 5.17 -9.33 9.83
CA ARG A 110 4.18 -8.24 9.77
C ARG A 110 4.81 -6.93 9.31
N ILE A 111 4.02 -6.01 8.77
CA ILE A 111 4.50 -4.66 8.47
C ILE A 111 4.82 -3.90 9.78
N VAL A 112 6.00 -3.26 9.81
CA VAL A 112 6.46 -2.36 10.87
C VAL A 112 6.79 -1.02 10.22
N ALA A 113 5.81 -0.12 10.19
CA ALA A 113 5.86 1.14 9.44
C ALA A 113 4.95 2.19 10.08
#